data_AF-A0A645D8Q4-F1
#
_entry.id   AF-A0A645D8Q4-F1
#
_cell.length_a   1.000
_cell.length_b   1.000
_cell.length_c   1.000
_cell.angle_alpha   90.00
_cell.angle_beta   90.00
_cell.angle_gamma   90.00
#
_symmetry.space_group_name_H-M   'P 1'
#
loop_
_entity.id
_entity.type
_entity.pdbx_description
1 polymer ?
#
loop_
_entity_poly.entity_id
_entity_poly.type
_entity_poly.pdbx_seq_one_letter_code
_entity_poly.pdbx_strand_id
1 'polypeptide(L)'
;MMLTVMPLVFYVLGGKLNNKLLIVSFFFAFLGTAQEQAAACCTALYVVLIVMMIVKKRTLKLQLFIPLIPILVCDWFLFTAPGAQNRALMEAQSGFVRYSEMNIMQKLACGLSAFFANSYYLSSFLILLMTALLSTILFYKVKQKHGTKKVLIGVNIFSAGVCVITNGIISIIKRSLPHILFRNAFISGKFDLYFYILFGLGCTLTLIIILMNIYLIIINKQVGIPVGLCLAAGFGAALAMSFSPTIFSSGQRVFFMTNMFIITACVIMMSVVPKTKLTVFLYRSAVVYTAATFIMDCFAFKLMELPLMG
;
A
#
# COMPACT_ATOMS: atom_id res chain seq x y z
N MET A 1 6.39 13.59 2.04
CA MET A 1 6.86 12.19 1.98
C MET A 1 7.80 11.90 0.80
N MET A 2 7.38 11.93 -0.47
CA MET A 2 8.30 11.64 -1.61
C MET A 2 9.54 12.56 -1.64
N LEU A 3 9.36 13.87 -1.44
CA LEU A 3 10.46 14.84 -1.33
C LEU A 3 11.34 14.61 -0.10
N THR A 4 10.80 14.02 0.96
CA THR A 4 11.52 13.69 2.20
C THR A 4 12.58 12.59 1.96
N VAL A 5 12.26 11.61 1.11
CA VAL A 5 13.11 10.43 0.85
C VAL A 5 13.88 10.50 -0.46
N MET A 6 13.63 11.54 -1.26
CA MET A 6 14.22 11.79 -2.58
C MET A 6 15.76 11.63 -2.65
N PRO A 7 16.57 12.09 -1.67
CA PRO A 7 18.03 11.93 -1.70
C PRO A 7 18.44 10.45 -1.65
N LEU A 8 17.73 9.65 -0.83
CA LEU A 8 17.98 8.22 -0.71
C LEU A 8 17.55 7.49 -1.98
N VAL A 9 16.40 7.85 -2.56
CA VAL A 9 15.94 7.30 -3.84
C VAL A 9 16.96 7.56 -4.95
N PHE A 10 17.42 8.80 -5.14
CA PHE A 10 18.41 9.12 -6.16
C PHE A 10 19.72 8.38 -5.96
N TYR A 11 20.19 8.30 -4.72
CA TYR A 11 21.45 7.63 -4.41
C TYR A 11 21.36 6.11 -4.71
N VAL A 12 20.24 5.47 -4.35
CA VAL A 12 19.95 4.06 -4.65
C VAL A 12 19.84 3.81 -6.16
N LEU A 13 19.29 4.76 -6.91
CA LEU A 13 19.19 4.70 -8.37
C LEU A 13 20.51 5.00 -9.10
N GLY A 14 21.59 5.32 -8.39
CA GLY A 14 22.90 5.56 -8.99
C GLY A 14 23.24 7.03 -9.22
N GLY A 15 22.35 7.95 -8.86
CA GLY A 15 22.59 9.39 -8.92
C GLY A 15 23.65 9.88 -7.93
N LYS A 16 24.22 11.05 -8.22
CA LYS A 16 25.09 11.77 -7.28
C LYS A 16 24.24 12.46 -6.22
N LEU A 17 24.79 12.53 -5.01
CA LEU A 17 24.14 13.15 -3.86
C LEU A 17 24.29 14.67 -3.97
N ASN A 18 23.17 15.40 -3.92
CA ASN A 18 23.14 16.86 -4.03
C ASN A 18 22.83 17.47 -2.67
N ASN A 19 23.73 18.31 -2.14
CA ASN A 19 23.56 18.96 -0.84
C ASN A 19 22.32 19.85 -0.78
N LYS A 20 21.94 20.52 -1.89
CA LYS A 20 20.71 21.31 -1.94
C LYS A 20 19.47 20.44 -1.73
N LEU A 21 19.48 19.24 -2.30
CA LEU A 21 18.38 18.29 -2.18
C LEU A 21 18.26 17.74 -0.75
N LEU A 22 19.39 17.51 -0.06
CA LEU A 22 19.38 17.12 1.35
C LEU A 22 18.70 18.17 2.23
N ILE A 23 19.02 19.45 2.02
CA ILE A 23 18.43 20.56 2.77
C ILE A 23 16.92 20.63 2.53
N VAL A 24 16.49 20.55 1.26
CA VAL A 24 15.07 20.52 0.90
C VAL A 24 14.37 19.34 1.58
N SER A 25 14.94 18.12 1.51
CA SER A 25 14.37 16.94 2.14
C SER A 25 14.27 17.04 3.66
N PHE A 26 15.20 17.72 4.32
CA PHE A 26 15.14 17.97 5.75
C PHE A 26 13.91 18.82 6.13
N PHE A 27 13.65 19.92 5.43
CA PHE A 27 12.46 20.74 5.69
C PHE A 27 11.16 20.01 5.34
N PHE A 28 11.15 19.30 4.21
CA PHE A 28 9.99 18.50 3.81
C PHE A 28 9.78 17.26 4.69
N ALA A 29 10.72 16.91 5.57
CA ALA A 29 10.50 15.88 6.58
C ALA A 29 9.44 16.31 7.57
N PHE A 30 9.56 17.51 8.16
CA PHE A 30 8.57 18.05 9.10
C PHE A 30 7.16 18.07 8.52
N LEU A 31 7.03 18.54 7.27
CA LEU A 31 5.74 18.56 6.57
C LEU A 31 5.25 17.15 6.24
N GLY A 32 6.17 16.26 5.87
CA GLY A 32 5.87 14.88 5.51
C GLY A 32 5.47 13.99 6.68
N THR A 33 5.85 14.38 7.90
CA THR A 33 5.57 13.67 9.15
C THR A 33 4.58 14.40 10.04
N ALA A 34 3.77 15.31 9.50
CA ALA A 34 2.78 16.07 10.27
C ALA A 34 1.60 15.21 10.78
N GLN A 35 1.40 14.01 10.20
CA GLN A 35 0.35 13.07 10.58
C GLN A 35 0.98 11.75 11.05
N GLU A 36 0.47 11.16 12.13
CA GLU A 36 0.96 9.91 12.75
C GLU A 36 1.22 8.79 11.73
N GLN A 37 0.24 8.55 10.84
CA GLN A 37 0.34 7.53 9.80
C GLN A 37 1.42 7.84 8.77
N ALA A 38 1.58 9.12 8.41
CA ALA A 38 2.59 9.57 7.45
C ALA A 38 4.00 9.56 8.04
N ALA A 39 4.12 9.87 9.32
CA ALA A 39 5.37 9.87 10.06
C ALA A 39 5.93 8.43 10.18
N ALA A 40 5.12 7.50 10.70
CA ALA A 40 5.50 6.08 10.78
C ALA A 40 5.86 5.47 9.43
N CYS A 41 5.15 5.86 8.36
CA CYS A 41 5.42 5.37 7.01
C CYS A 41 6.66 6.01 6.38
N CYS A 42 6.95 7.29 6.67
CA CYS A 42 8.22 7.90 6.28
C CYS A 42 9.38 7.12 6.90
N THR A 43 9.30 6.76 8.17
CA THR A 43 10.30 5.94 8.87
C THR A 43 10.44 4.56 8.24
N ALA A 44 9.33 3.84 8.02
CA ALA A 44 9.35 2.53 7.37
C ALA A 44 9.97 2.57 5.97
N LEU A 45 9.61 3.57 5.15
CA LEU A 45 10.15 3.74 3.81
C LEU A 45 11.65 4.09 3.86
N TYR A 46 12.08 4.89 4.84
CA TYR A 46 13.48 5.19 5.07
C TYR A 46 14.28 3.92 5.38
N VAL A 47 13.76 3.07 6.26
CA VAL A 47 14.37 1.77 6.59
C VAL A 47 14.49 0.89 5.35
N VAL A 48 13.42 0.75 4.56
CA VAL A 48 13.44 -0.02 3.30
C VAL A 48 14.54 0.48 2.36
N LEU A 49 14.61 1.79 2.15
CA LEU A 49 15.59 2.38 1.24
C LEU A 49 17.04 2.26 1.77
N ILE A 50 17.26 2.34 3.08
CA ILE A 50 18.57 2.07 3.69
C ILE A 50 18.97 0.62 3.45
N VAL A 51 18.07 -0.34 3.69
CA VAL A 51 18.36 -1.77 3.45
C VAL A 51 18.68 -2.00 1.97
N MET A 52 17.89 -1.42 1.05
CA MET A 52 18.18 -1.47 -0.38
C MET A 52 19.56 -0.91 -0.73
N MET A 53 19.96 0.18 -0.09
CA MET A 53 21.29 0.77 -0.27
C MET A 53 22.40 -0.15 0.22
N ILE A 54 22.25 -0.77 1.39
CA ILE A 54 23.21 -1.75 1.92
C ILE A 54 23.36 -2.92 0.94
N VAL A 55 22.24 -3.47 0.45
CA VAL A 55 22.24 -4.60 -0.48
C VAL A 55 22.87 -4.24 -1.83
N LYS A 56 22.54 -3.07 -2.40
CA LYS A 56 22.93 -2.70 -3.77
C LYS A 56 24.29 -2.02 -3.86
N LYS A 57 24.61 -1.15 -2.90
CA LYS A 57 25.79 -0.26 -2.95
C LYS A 57 26.86 -0.63 -1.93
N ARG A 58 26.53 -1.47 -0.92
CA ARG A 58 27.42 -1.86 0.20
C ARG A 58 28.14 -0.69 0.90
N THR A 59 27.61 0.52 0.76
CA THR A 59 28.23 1.76 1.26
C THR A 59 27.14 2.62 1.89
N LEU A 60 27.41 3.10 3.10
CA LEU A 60 26.53 3.98 3.85
C LEU A 60 27.19 5.35 3.97
N LYS A 61 26.55 6.39 3.42
CA LYS A 61 26.98 7.78 3.63
C LYS A 61 26.19 8.38 4.79
N LEU A 62 26.88 8.85 5.83
CA LEU A 62 26.24 9.43 7.03
C LEU A 62 25.32 10.63 6.70
N GLN A 63 25.61 11.36 5.63
CA GLN A 63 24.77 12.47 5.14
C GLN A 63 23.33 12.03 4.80
N LEU A 64 23.12 10.76 4.44
CA LEU A 64 21.80 10.19 4.18
C LEU A 64 21.01 9.90 5.45
N PHE A 65 21.49 10.24 6.63
CA PHE A 65 20.72 10.17 7.87
C PHE A 65 20.21 11.56 8.32
N ILE A 66 20.62 12.64 7.65
CA ILE A 66 20.20 14.00 8.01
C ILE A 66 18.67 14.17 7.93
N PRO A 67 17.97 13.75 6.86
CA PRO A 67 16.51 13.81 6.82
C PRO A 67 15.81 12.84 7.78
N LEU A 68 16.50 11.86 8.37
CA LEU A 68 15.91 10.92 9.34
C LEU A 68 15.69 11.55 10.71
N ILE A 69 16.55 12.50 11.11
CA ILE A 69 16.45 13.19 12.40
C ILE A 69 15.07 13.85 12.59
N PRO A 70 14.59 14.74 11.70
CA PRO A 70 13.28 15.37 11.87
C PRO A 70 12.13 14.37 11.82
N ILE A 71 12.25 13.28 11.04
CA ILE A 71 11.25 12.20 11.01
C ILE A 71 11.09 11.58 12.41
N LEU A 72 12.21 11.17 13.02
CA LEU A 72 12.19 10.52 14.33
C LEU A 72 11.72 11.45 15.45
N VAL A 73 12.09 12.74 15.38
CA VAL A 73 11.62 13.75 16.33
C VAL A 73 10.11 13.94 16.22
N CYS A 74 9.56 14.07 14.99
CA CYS A 74 8.12 14.16 14.79
C CYS A 74 7.37 12.90 15.21
N ASP A 75 7.91 11.70 14.90
CA ASP A 75 7.37 10.43 15.38
C ASP A 75 7.26 10.43 16.92
N TRP A 76 8.36 10.80 17.60
CA TRP A 76 8.38 10.84 19.06
C TRP A 76 7.29 11.76 19.62
N PHE A 77 7.18 13.00 19.10
CA PHE A 77 6.15 13.94 19.55
C PHE A 77 4.73 13.44 19.27
N LEU A 78 4.47 12.87 18.10
CA LEU A 78 3.14 12.39 17.72
C LEU A 78 2.70 11.17 18.54
N PHE A 79 3.60 10.23 18.81
CA PHE A 79 3.27 9.03 19.59
C PHE A 79 3.24 9.28 21.10
N THR A 80 3.89 10.33 21.60
CA THR A 80 3.85 10.71 23.02
C THR A 80 2.79 11.76 23.35
N ALA A 81 2.18 12.39 22.35
CA ALA A 81 1.17 13.42 22.56
C ALA A 81 -0.12 12.84 23.19
N PRO A 82 -0.61 13.40 24.31
CA PRO A 82 -1.83 12.92 24.96
C PRO A 82 -3.09 13.11 24.10
N GLY A 83 -3.08 14.07 23.18
CA GLY A 83 -4.18 14.31 22.23
C GLY A 83 -4.47 13.11 21.31
N ALA A 84 -3.46 12.33 20.95
CA ALA A 84 -3.63 11.14 20.10
C ALA A 84 -4.45 10.05 20.82
N GLN A 85 -4.17 9.84 22.11
CA GLN A 85 -4.89 8.88 22.96
C GLN A 85 -6.34 9.32 23.20
N ASN A 86 -6.56 10.60 23.50
CA ASN A 86 -7.90 11.15 23.72
C ASN A 86 -8.77 11.05 22.45
N ARG A 87 -8.19 11.32 21.27
CA ARG A 87 -8.89 11.16 19.98
C ARG A 87 -9.28 9.71 19.74
N ALA A 88 -8.35 8.77 19.94
CA ALA A 88 -8.63 7.34 19.77
C ALA A 88 -9.75 6.84 20.69
N LEU A 89 -9.82 7.35 21.92
CA LEU A 89 -10.91 7.04 22.87
C LEU A 89 -12.26 7.60 22.41
N MET A 90 -12.31 8.85 21.94
CA MET A 90 -13.52 9.46 21.41
C MET A 90 -14.04 8.76 20.14
N GLU A 91 -13.14 8.35 19.25
CA GLU A 91 -13.48 7.63 18.01
C GLU A 91 -13.92 6.19 18.28
N ALA A 92 -13.33 5.52 19.27
CA ALA A 92 -13.77 4.20 19.72
C ALA A 92 -15.20 4.25 20.31
N GLN A 93 -15.51 5.28 21.10
CA GLN A 93 -16.82 5.45 21.73
C GLN A 93 -17.93 5.83 20.73
N SER A 94 -17.60 6.58 19.68
CA SER A 94 -18.59 7.09 18.72
C SER A 94 -18.85 6.19 17.51
N GLY A 95 -17.88 5.35 17.11
CA GLY A 95 -17.97 4.63 15.82
C GLY A 95 -17.73 3.11 15.85
N PHE A 96 -17.06 2.58 16.89
CA PHE A 96 -16.65 1.18 16.92
C PHE A 96 -16.50 0.63 18.36
N VAL A 97 -17.62 0.61 19.10
CA VAL A 97 -17.67 0.30 20.55
C VAL A 97 -16.99 -1.02 20.92
N ARG A 98 -17.15 -2.09 20.12
CA ARG A 98 -16.55 -3.40 20.38
C ARG A 98 -15.04 -3.48 20.15
N TYR A 99 -14.41 -2.42 19.65
CA TYR A 99 -12.98 -2.42 19.35
C TYR A 99 -12.10 -2.66 20.59
N SER A 100 -12.49 -2.12 21.75
CA SER A 100 -11.79 -2.33 23.02
C SER A 100 -11.89 -3.78 23.51
N GLU A 101 -12.97 -4.47 23.16
CA GLU A 101 -13.25 -5.86 23.55
C GLU A 101 -12.56 -6.88 22.63
N MET A 102 -12.08 -6.44 21.46
CA MET A 102 -11.45 -7.34 20.50
C MET A 102 -10.06 -7.79 20.95
N ASN A 103 -9.81 -9.09 20.82
CA ASN A 103 -8.47 -9.63 20.99
C ASN A 103 -7.55 -9.24 19.82
N ILE A 104 -6.25 -9.50 19.96
CA ILE A 104 -5.25 -9.12 18.95
C ILE A 104 -5.56 -9.73 17.58
N MET A 105 -6.00 -11.00 17.53
CA MET A 105 -6.30 -11.69 16.27
C MET A 105 -7.54 -11.11 15.58
N GLN A 106 -8.56 -10.73 16.34
CA GLN A 106 -9.76 -10.06 15.84
C GLN A 106 -9.44 -8.67 15.31
N LYS A 107 -8.57 -7.92 15.99
CA LYS A 107 -8.07 -6.63 15.49
C LYS A 107 -7.33 -6.80 14.17
N LEU A 108 -6.39 -7.76 14.10
CA LEU A 108 -5.66 -8.06 12.86
C LEU A 108 -6.58 -8.50 11.72
N ALA A 109 -7.55 -9.38 11.98
CA ALA A 109 -8.53 -9.81 10.99
C ALA A 109 -9.40 -8.64 10.51
N CYS A 110 -9.79 -7.76 11.43
CA CYS A 110 -10.51 -6.54 11.16
C CYS A 110 -9.71 -5.65 10.20
N GLY A 111 -8.45 -5.36 10.49
CA GLY A 111 -7.66 -4.51 9.61
C GLY A 111 -7.27 -5.16 8.29
N LEU A 112 -7.05 -6.47 8.25
CA LEU A 112 -6.87 -7.21 7.01
C LEU A 112 -8.13 -7.15 6.12
N SER A 113 -9.32 -7.26 6.72
CA SER A 113 -10.59 -7.16 6.00
C SER A 113 -10.82 -5.75 5.43
N ALA A 114 -10.50 -4.71 6.21
CA ALA A 114 -10.57 -3.31 5.77
C ALA A 114 -9.54 -3.02 4.66
N PHE A 115 -8.36 -3.64 4.74
CA PHE A 115 -7.34 -3.57 3.71
C PHE A 115 -7.81 -4.18 2.39
N PHE A 116 -8.40 -5.38 2.43
CA PHE A 116 -8.98 -6.01 1.24
C PHE A 116 -10.11 -5.17 0.65
N ALA A 117 -11.00 -4.66 1.50
CA ALA A 117 -12.09 -3.78 1.10
C ALA A 117 -11.61 -2.60 0.24
N ASN A 118 -10.62 -1.88 0.74
CA ASN A 118 -10.17 -0.64 0.14
C ASN A 118 -9.12 -0.85 -0.96
N SER A 119 -8.23 -1.83 -0.82
CA SER A 119 -7.08 -1.98 -1.72
C SER A 119 -7.35 -2.98 -2.84
N TYR A 120 -8.10 -4.05 -2.59
CA TYR A 120 -8.32 -5.13 -3.56
C TYR A 120 -9.61 -4.97 -4.34
N TYR A 121 -10.65 -4.44 -3.69
CA TYR A 121 -11.98 -4.33 -4.30
C TYR A 121 -12.25 -2.92 -4.79
N LEU A 122 -11.99 -1.90 -3.95
CA LEU A 122 -12.17 -0.49 -4.31
C LEU A 122 -11.03 0.02 -5.22
N SER A 123 -9.76 -0.18 -4.82
CA SER A 123 -8.56 0.24 -5.58
C SER A 123 -7.98 -0.88 -6.46
N SER A 124 -8.85 -1.72 -7.02
CA SER A 124 -8.50 -2.98 -7.72
C SER A 124 -7.44 -2.87 -8.81
N PHE A 125 -7.34 -1.71 -9.48
CA PHE A 125 -6.36 -1.46 -10.52
C PHE A 125 -4.90 -1.65 -10.04
N LEU A 126 -4.56 -1.18 -8.84
CA LEU A 126 -3.18 -1.26 -8.33
C LEU A 126 -2.73 -2.71 -8.14
N ILE A 127 -3.62 -3.55 -7.62
CA ILE A 127 -3.37 -4.97 -7.43
C ILE A 127 -3.24 -5.68 -8.77
N LEU A 128 -4.12 -5.38 -9.74
CA LEU A 128 -4.03 -5.93 -11.10
C LEU A 128 -2.73 -5.53 -11.82
N LEU A 129 -2.33 -4.28 -11.68
CA LEU A 129 -1.06 -3.81 -12.24
C LEU A 129 0.12 -4.55 -11.60
N MET A 130 0.12 -4.70 -10.27
CA MET A 130 1.18 -5.39 -9.54
C MET A 130 1.29 -6.87 -9.93
N THR A 131 0.17 -7.59 -10.01
CA THR A 131 0.14 -9.00 -10.41
C THR A 131 0.59 -9.18 -11.85
N ALA A 132 0.17 -8.28 -12.76
CA ALA A 132 0.60 -8.28 -14.16
C ALA A 132 2.11 -8.04 -14.32
N LEU A 133 2.67 -7.07 -13.58
CA LEU A 133 4.10 -6.77 -13.61
C LEU A 133 4.92 -7.93 -13.04
N LEU A 134 4.54 -8.49 -11.88
CA LEU A 134 5.20 -9.66 -11.30
C LEU A 134 5.18 -10.84 -12.28
N SER A 135 4.03 -11.10 -12.89
CA SER A 135 3.87 -12.18 -13.87
C SER A 135 4.75 -11.98 -15.09
N THR A 136 4.81 -10.76 -15.60
CA THR A 136 5.63 -10.42 -16.78
C THR A 136 7.12 -10.63 -16.48
N ILE A 137 7.62 -10.14 -15.34
CA ILE A 137 9.02 -10.30 -14.95
C ILE A 137 9.37 -11.78 -14.79
N LEU A 138 8.52 -12.53 -14.08
CA LEU A 138 8.72 -13.97 -13.89
C LEU A 138 8.74 -14.72 -15.23
N PHE A 139 7.85 -14.38 -16.16
CA PHE A 139 7.83 -14.99 -17.49
C PHE A 139 9.14 -14.77 -18.26
N TYR A 140 9.70 -13.55 -18.22
CA TYR A 140 10.96 -13.24 -18.91
C TYR A 140 12.19 -13.86 -18.24
N LYS A 141 12.19 -14.02 -16.91
CA LYS A 141 13.34 -14.54 -16.16
C LYS A 141 13.35 -16.08 -16.06
N VAL A 142 12.19 -16.72 -16.04
CA VAL A 142 12.04 -18.17 -15.97
C VAL A 142 12.03 -18.71 -17.39
N LYS A 143 13.22 -18.91 -17.98
CA LYS A 143 13.48 -19.54 -19.30
C LYS A 143 12.21 -20.10 -19.94
N GLN A 144 11.58 -19.33 -20.83
CA GLN A 144 10.21 -19.44 -21.38
C GLN A 144 9.62 -20.86 -21.57
N LYS A 145 9.37 -21.61 -20.50
CA LYS A 145 8.71 -22.93 -20.58
C LYS A 145 7.21 -22.73 -20.81
N HIS A 146 6.60 -23.56 -21.66
CA HIS A 146 5.18 -23.47 -21.97
C HIS A 146 4.27 -23.62 -20.72
N GLY A 147 4.68 -24.41 -19.72
CA GLY A 147 3.93 -24.60 -18.47
C GLY A 147 3.85 -23.34 -17.60
N THR A 148 4.96 -22.61 -17.44
CA THR A 148 5.00 -21.39 -16.63
C THR A 148 4.17 -20.25 -17.25
N LYS A 149 4.13 -20.16 -18.58
CA LYS A 149 3.26 -19.19 -19.27
C LYS A 149 1.79 -19.37 -18.91
N LYS A 150 1.29 -20.62 -18.94
CA LYS A 150 -0.12 -20.93 -18.63
C LYS A 150 -0.47 -20.57 -17.18
N VAL A 151 0.41 -20.91 -16.23
CA VAL A 151 0.21 -20.60 -14.81
C VAL A 151 0.14 -19.09 -14.59
N LEU A 152 1.08 -18.32 -15.16
CA LEU A 152 1.11 -16.86 -14.98
C LEU A 152 -0.09 -16.16 -15.62
N ILE A 153 -0.56 -16.63 -16.79
CA ILE A 153 -1.81 -16.15 -17.38
C ILE A 153 -2.99 -16.49 -16.47
N GLY A 154 -3.06 -17.72 -15.95
CA GLY A 154 -4.09 -18.15 -15.02
C GLY A 154 -4.15 -17.29 -13.76
N VAL A 155 -2.99 -16.91 -13.19
CA VAL A 155 -2.91 -15.99 -12.03
C VAL A 155 -3.49 -14.62 -12.36
N ASN A 156 -3.20 -14.06 -13.54
CA ASN A 156 -3.76 -12.77 -13.95
C ASN A 156 -5.28 -12.85 -14.17
N ILE A 157 -5.76 -13.91 -14.80
CA ILE A 157 -7.20 -14.15 -14.99
C ILE A 157 -7.88 -14.32 -13.64
N PHE A 158 -7.29 -15.06 -12.71
CA PHE A 158 -7.80 -15.21 -11.36
C PHE A 158 -7.84 -13.87 -10.63
N SER A 159 -6.76 -13.08 -10.67
CA SER A 159 -6.71 -11.74 -10.07
C SER A 159 -7.80 -10.82 -10.65
N ALA A 160 -7.97 -10.79 -11.97
CA ALA A 160 -9.01 -10.02 -12.65
C ALA A 160 -10.41 -10.52 -12.27
N GLY A 161 -10.60 -11.83 -12.25
CA GLY A 161 -11.85 -12.48 -11.84
C GLY A 161 -12.22 -12.11 -10.41
N VAL A 162 -11.29 -12.16 -9.46
CA VAL A 162 -11.53 -11.73 -8.07
C VAL A 162 -11.98 -10.27 -8.04
N CYS A 163 -11.26 -9.36 -8.71
CA CYS A 163 -11.63 -7.94 -8.74
C CYS A 163 -12.99 -7.68 -9.42
N VAL A 164 -13.35 -8.41 -10.47
CA VAL A 164 -14.62 -8.23 -11.19
C VAL A 164 -15.78 -8.88 -10.44
N ILE A 165 -15.63 -10.12 -9.99
CA ILE A 165 -16.66 -10.87 -9.26
C ILE A 165 -17.02 -10.15 -7.97
N THR A 166 -16.03 -9.65 -7.22
CA THR A 166 -16.31 -8.88 -6.00
C THR A 166 -17.12 -7.63 -6.33
N ASN A 167 -16.67 -6.81 -7.28
CA ASN A 167 -17.40 -5.61 -7.71
C ASN A 167 -18.81 -5.93 -8.27
N GLY A 168 -18.99 -7.07 -8.95
CA GLY A 168 -20.29 -7.55 -9.42
C GLY A 168 -21.22 -8.02 -8.32
N ILE A 169 -20.71 -8.76 -7.32
CA ILE A 169 -21.49 -9.16 -6.14
C ILE A 169 -21.98 -7.91 -5.39
N ILE A 170 -21.13 -6.88 -5.28
CA ILE A 170 -21.46 -5.62 -4.62
C ILE A 170 -22.56 -4.86 -5.38
N SER A 171 -22.53 -4.84 -6.71
CA SER A 171 -23.56 -4.17 -7.52
C SER A 171 -24.91 -4.88 -7.47
N ILE A 172 -24.91 -6.22 -7.37
CA ILE A 172 -26.13 -7.03 -7.23
C ILE A 172 -26.77 -6.87 -5.84
N ILE A 173 -25.95 -6.76 -4.78
CA ILE A 173 -26.42 -6.59 -3.39
C ILE A 173 -27.06 -5.20 -3.15
N LYS A 174 -27.02 -4.28 -4.13
CA LYS A 174 -27.77 -3.00 -4.19
C LYS A 174 -27.73 -2.08 -2.96
N ARG A 175 -26.85 -2.27 -1.96
CA ARG A 175 -26.80 -1.37 -0.80
C ARG A 175 -25.51 -1.28 0.01
N SER A 176 -24.48 -2.08 -0.24
CA SER A 176 -23.30 -2.07 0.65
C SER A 176 -21.98 -2.26 -0.10
N LEU A 177 -21.11 -1.24 -0.04
CA LEU A 177 -19.70 -1.37 -0.38
C LEU A 177 -19.04 -2.48 0.48
N PRO A 178 -17.99 -3.16 -0.01
CA PRO A 178 -17.34 -4.23 0.72
C PRO A 178 -16.81 -3.76 2.08
N HIS A 179 -16.37 -2.50 2.15
CA HIS A 179 -15.98 -1.84 3.40
C HIS A 179 -17.12 -1.78 4.43
N ILE A 180 -18.36 -1.55 3.98
CA ILE A 180 -19.56 -1.51 4.82
C ILE A 180 -19.92 -2.92 5.30
N LEU A 181 -19.81 -3.93 4.42
CA LEU A 181 -20.03 -5.34 4.78
C LEU A 181 -19.05 -5.79 5.86
N PHE A 182 -17.74 -5.52 5.67
CA PHE A 182 -16.73 -5.86 6.67
C PHE A 182 -16.94 -5.09 7.98
N ARG A 183 -17.19 -3.77 7.91
CA ARG A 183 -17.50 -2.96 9.09
C ARG A 183 -18.67 -3.53 9.87
N ASN A 184 -19.78 -3.86 9.20
CA ASN A 184 -20.97 -4.37 9.85
C ASN A 184 -20.74 -5.75 10.48
N ALA A 185 -19.93 -6.61 9.86
CA ALA A 185 -19.58 -7.91 10.42
C ALA A 185 -18.80 -7.76 11.75
N PHE A 186 -17.84 -6.84 11.79
CA PHE A 186 -17.05 -6.58 13.00
C PHE A 186 -17.81 -5.80 14.08
N ILE A 187 -18.73 -4.91 13.71
CA ILE A 187 -19.61 -4.22 14.67
C ILE A 187 -20.65 -5.21 15.24
N SER A 188 -21.37 -5.94 14.39
CA SER A 188 -22.45 -6.85 14.82
C SER A 188 -21.96 -8.17 15.39
N GLY A 189 -20.75 -8.61 15.03
CA GLY A 189 -20.19 -9.90 15.42
C GLY A 189 -20.77 -11.09 14.63
N LYS A 190 -21.60 -10.81 13.63
CA LYS A 190 -22.17 -11.81 12.73
C LYS A 190 -21.38 -11.80 11.43
N PHE A 191 -20.82 -12.94 11.08
CA PHE A 191 -20.04 -13.11 9.86
C PHE A 191 -20.85 -13.92 8.85
N ASP A 192 -21.29 -13.26 7.79
CA ASP A 192 -22.09 -13.89 6.73
C ASP A 192 -21.21 -14.72 5.77
N LEU A 193 -21.83 -15.63 5.00
CA LEU A 193 -21.12 -16.41 3.98
C LEU A 193 -20.32 -15.52 3.01
N TYR A 194 -20.88 -14.38 2.61
CA TYR A 194 -20.21 -13.40 1.75
C TYR A 194 -18.93 -12.84 2.37
N PHE A 195 -18.92 -12.61 3.69
CA PHE A 195 -17.71 -12.17 4.40
C PHE A 195 -16.60 -13.20 4.23
N TYR A 196 -16.88 -14.48 4.48
CA TYR A 196 -15.87 -15.54 4.41
C TYR A 196 -15.35 -15.74 2.99
N ILE A 197 -16.24 -15.69 1.98
CA ILE A 197 -15.83 -15.78 0.56
C ILE A 197 -14.92 -14.62 0.19
N LEU A 198 -15.33 -13.38 0.46
CA LEU A 198 -14.53 -12.20 0.13
C LEU A 198 -13.19 -12.24 0.87
N PHE A 199 -13.19 -12.47 2.18
CA PHE A 199 -11.99 -12.56 2.98
C PHE A 199 -11.04 -13.65 2.48
N GLY A 200 -11.56 -14.84 2.14
CA GLY A 200 -10.78 -15.94 1.57
C GLY A 200 -10.16 -15.59 0.21
N LEU A 201 -10.91 -14.92 -0.68
CA LEU A 201 -10.38 -14.45 -1.97
C LEU A 201 -9.28 -13.40 -1.80
N GLY A 202 -9.43 -12.49 -0.83
CA GLY A 202 -8.39 -11.51 -0.48
C GLY A 202 -7.10 -12.18 0.04
N CYS A 203 -7.24 -13.14 0.95
CA CYS A 203 -6.12 -13.92 1.50
C CYS A 203 -5.40 -14.72 0.42
N THR A 204 -6.15 -15.42 -0.44
CA THR A 204 -5.56 -16.24 -1.52
C THR A 204 -4.80 -15.39 -2.52
N LEU A 205 -5.34 -14.26 -2.96
CA LEU A 205 -4.63 -13.37 -3.88
C LEU A 205 -3.36 -12.76 -3.24
N THR A 206 -3.43 -12.40 -1.96
CA THR A 206 -2.28 -11.89 -1.20
C THR A 206 -1.18 -12.94 -1.08
N LEU A 207 -1.54 -14.19 -0.77
CA LEU A 207 -0.60 -15.31 -0.73
C LEU A 207 0.06 -15.56 -2.09
N ILE A 208 -0.70 -15.50 -3.19
CA ILE A 208 -0.16 -15.65 -4.55
C ILE A 208 0.89 -14.56 -4.82
N ILE A 209 0.60 -13.30 -4.50
CA ILE A 209 1.53 -12.17 -4.68
C ILE A 209 2.81 -12.38 -3.86
N ILE A 210 2.69 -12.80 -2.60
CA ILE A 210 3.84 -13.09 -1.73
C ILE A 210 4.68 -14.23 -2.31
N LEU A 211 4.06 -15.33 -2.72
CA LEU A 211 4.77 -16.48 -3.32
C LEU A 211 5.48 -16.10 -4.62
N MET A 212 4.83 -15.31 -5.49
CA MET A 212 5.46 -14.78 -6.70
C MET A 212 6.67 -13.88 -6.38
N ASN A 213 6.58 -13.06 -5.34
CA ASN A 213 7.70 -12.22 -4.90
C ASN A 213 8.86 -13.06 -4.32
N ILE A 214 8.57 -14.06 -3.48
CA ILE A 214 9.59 -14.98 -2.96
C ILE A 214 10.31 -15.67 -4.11
N TYR A 215 9.57 -16.15 -5.09
CA TYR A 215 10.17 -16.77 -6.28
C TYR A 215 11.01 -15.78 -7.09
N LEU A 216 10.57 -14.53 -7.20
CA LEU A 216 11.36 -13.45 -7.82
C LEU A 216 12.66 -13.18 -7.04
N ILE A 217 12.66 -13.24 -5.72
CA ILE A 217 13.87 -13.10 -4.88
C ILE A 217 14.87 -14.21 -5.21
N ILE A 218 14.40 -15.45 -5.37
CA ILE A 218 15.26 -16.60 -5.70
C ILE A 218 15.95 -16.39 -7.05
N ILE A 219 15.23 -15.92 -8.07
CA ILE A 219 15.75 -15.78 -9.44
C ILE A 219 16.51 -14.47 -9.66
N ASN A 220 16.06 -13.38 -9.05
CA ASN A 220 16.62 -12.05 -9.23
C ASN A 220 16.56 -11.24 -7.93
N LYS A 221 17.52 -11.50 -7.05
CA LYS A 221 17.67 -10.80 -5.76
C LYS A 221 17.68 -9.28 -5.88
N GLN A 222 18.27 -8.73 -6.96
CA GLN A 222 18.39 -7.27 -7.14
C GLN A 222 17.04 -6.58 -7.30
N VAL A 223 16.01 -7.28 -7.80
CA VAL A 223 14.66 -6.74 -8.00
C VAL A 223 13.70 -7.30 -6.96
N GLY A 224 13.79 -8.60 -6.70
CA GLY A 224 12.90 -9.29 -5.76
C GLY A 224 12.99 -8.74 -4.35
N ILE A 225 14.21 -8.46 -3.84
CA ILE A 225 14.40 -7.94 -2.47
C ILE A 225 13.75 -6.55 -2.32
N PRO A 226 14.04 -5.55 -3.18
CA PRO A 226 13.34 -4.26 -3.15
C PRO A 226 11.81 -4.36 -3.20
N VAL A 227 11.29 -5.15 -4.15
CA VAL A 227 9.84 -5.33 -4.31
C VAL A 227 9.24 -6.00 -3.07
N GLY A 228 9.93 -7.01 -2.51
CA GLY A 228 9.49 -7.71 -1.30
C GLY A 228 9.50 -6.81 -0.06
N LEU A 229 10.49 -5.93 0.07
CA LEU A 229 10.53 -4.95 1.14
C LEU A 229 9.40 -3.91 1.01
N CYS A 230 9.11 -3.44 -0.20
CA CYS A 230 7.96 -2.56 -0.43
C CYS A 230 6.64 -3.27 -0.09
N LEU A 231 6.46 -4.52 -0.49
CA LEU A 231 5.29 -5.32 -0.14
C LEU A 231 5.16 -5.52 1.39
N ALA A 232 6.26 -5.88 2.05
CA ALA A 232 6.29 -6.07 3.49
C ALA A 232 5.99 -4.78 4.24
N ALA A 233 6.53 -3.63 3.79
CA ALA A 233 6.21 -2.32 4.36
C ALA A 233 4.75 -1.92 4.10
N GLY A 234 4.23 -2.19 2.90
CA GLY A 234 2.83 -1.90 2.56
C GLY A 234 1.85 -2.72 3.39
N PHE A 235 2.05 -4.03 3.50
CA PHE A 235 1.23 -4.91 4.34
C PHE A 235 1.44 -4.62 5.83
N GLY A 236 2.67 -4.33 6.26
CA GLY A 236 2.98 -3.91 7.62
C GLY A 236 2.24 -2.63 8.01
N ALA A 237 2.21 -1.63 7.11
CA ALA A 237 1.43 -0.41 7.32
C ALA A 237 -0.07 -0.70 7.41
N ALA A 238 -0.61 -1.56 6.53
CA ALA A 238 -2.01 -1.97 6.59
C ALA A 238 -2.34 -2.70 7.90
N LEU A 239 -1.44 -3.56 8.38
CA LEU A 239 -1.61 -4.29 9.63
C LEU A 239 -1.47 -3.38 10.85
N ALA A 240 -0.56 -2.40 10.83
CA ALA A 240 -0.44 -1.41 11.90
C ALA A 240 -1.76 -0.63 12.09
N MET A 241 -2.47 -0.35 10.99
CA MET A 241 -3.78 0.30 11.04
C MET A 241 -4.85 -0.55 11.74
N SER A 242 -4.68 -1.87 11.81
CA SER A 242 -5.56 -2.76 12.59
C SER A 242 -5.62 -2.40 14.08
N PHE A 243 -4.57 -1.75 14.58
CA PHE A 243 -4.45 -1.31 15.98
C PHE A 243 -5.03 0.09 16.22
N SER A 244 -5.69 0.67 15.21
CA SER A 244 -6.44 1.91 15.34
C SER A 244 -7.97 1.69 15.26
N PRO A 245 -8.76 2.24 16.19
CA PRO A 245 -10.23 2.21 16.10
C PRO A 245 -10.78 3.00 14.90
N THR A 246 -9.97 3.88 14.30
CA THR A 246 -10.38 4.74 13.17
C THR A 246 -10.44 4.06 11.82
N ILE A 247 -10.06 2.79 11.73
CA ILE A 247 -9.85 2.08 10.48
C ILE A 247 -11.07 2.12 9.54
N PHE A 248 -12.28 2.09 10.09
CA PHE A 248 -13.52 2.18 9.31
C PHE A 248 -14.08 3.61 9.21
N SER A 249 -13.66 4.54 10.08
CA SER A 249 -14.13 5.94 10.05
C SER A 249 -13.37 6.74 8.98
N SER A 250 -12.08 6.47 8.82
CA SER A 250 -11.21 7.20 7.89
C SER A 250 -11.16 6.59 6.47
N GLY A 251 -11.76 5.42 6.26
CA GLY A 251 -11.96 4.79 4.95
C GLY A 251 -10.67 4.55 4.17
N GLN A 252 -10.69 4.82 2.86
CA GLN A 252 -9.56 4.57 1.95
C GLN A 252 -8.30 5.37 2.31
N ARG A 253 -8.44 6.54 2.95
CA ARG A 253 -7.32 7.43 3.30
C ARG A 253 -6.30 6.74 4.22
N VAL A 254 -6.77 5.81 5.03
CA VAL A 254 -5.95 4.99 5.93
C VAL A 254 -4.96 4.10 5.17
N PHE A 255 -5.33 3.67 3.96
CA PHE A 255 -4.52 2.77 3.13
C PHE A 255 -3.69 3.51 2.08
N PHE A 256 -3.70 4.85 2.10
CA PHE A 256 -2.90 5.67 1.20
C PHE A 256 -1.42 5.26 1.22
N MET A 257 -0.88 4.97 2.42
CA MET A 257 0.51 4.58 2.58
C MET A 257 0.81 3.20 2.01
N THR A 258 -0.07 2.23 2.24
CA THR A 258 0.03 0.92 1.60
C THR A 258 0.01 1.03 0.08
N ASN A 259 -0.86 1.87 -0.47
CA ASN A 259 -0.91 2.15 -1.90
C ASN A 259 0.39 2.78 -2.41
N MET A 260 1.01 3.69 -1.66
CA MET A 260 2.31 4.29 -2.03
C MET A 260 3.43 3.26 -2.10
N PHE A 261 3.48 2.31 -1.16
CA PHE A 261 4.46 1.22 -1.21
C PHE A 261 4.22 0.27 -2.38
N ILE A 262 2.96 -0.06 -2.69
CA ILE A 262 2.59 -0.87 -3.86
C ILE A 262 2.97 -0.15 -5.16
N ILE A 263 2.69 1.14 -5.28
CA ILE A 263 3.10 1.96 -6.44
C ILE A 263 4.62 1.97 -6.58
N THR A 264 5.36 2.15 -5.48
CA THR A 264 6.82 2.13 -5.48
C THR A 264 7.35 0.78 -5.97
N ALA A 265 6.76 -0.33 -5.51
CA ALA A 265 7.07 -1.67 -5.99
C ALA A 265 6.81 -1.80 -7.51
N CYS A 266 5.68 -1.30 -7.99
CA CYS A 266 5.34 -1.26 -9.42
C CYS A 266 6.37 -0.47 -10.24
N VAL A 267 6.81 0.71 -9.77
CA VAL A 267 7.83 1.53 -10.44
C VAL A 267 9.17 0.79 -10.53
N ILE A 268 9.60 0.15 -9.44
CA ILE A 268 10.82 -0.68 -9.43
C ILE A 268 10.71 -1.79 -10.47
N MET A 269 9.58 -2.49 -10.52
CA MET A 269 9.34 -3.55 -11.51
C MET A 269 9.34 -3.02 -12.93
N MET A 270 8.68 -1.89 -13.20
CA MET A 270 8.65 -1.26 -14.52
C MET A 270 10.04 -0.90 -15.03
N SER A 271 10.99 -0.55 -14.15
CA SER A 271 12.37 -0.23 -14.56
C SER A 271 13.14 -1.41 -15.14
N VAL A 272 12.69 -2.64 -14.92
CA VAL A 272 13.37 -3.88 -15.33
C VAL A 272 12.59 -4.68 -16.39
N VAL A 273 11.30 -4.37 -16.55
CA VAL A 273 10.45 -5.03 -17.55
C VAL A 273 10.90 -4.65 -18.97
N PRO A 274 11.04 -5.60 -19.90
CA PRO A 274 11.41 -5.31 -21.29
C PRO A 274 10.40 -4.36 -21.95
N LYS A 275 10.88 -3.38 -22.73
CA LYS A 275 10.03 -2.46 -23.50
C LYS A 275 9.40 -3.17 -24.70
N THR A 276 8.25 -3.79 -24.49
CA THR A 276 7.41 -4.41 -25.52
C THR A 276 6.12 -3.61 -25.68
N LYS A 277 5.36 -3.86 -26.75
CA LYS A 277 4.07 -3.20 -26.99
C LYS A 277 3.12 -3.32 -25.77
N LEU A 278 3.09 -4.48 -25.13
CA LEU A 278 2.27 -4.74 -23.95
C LEU A 278 2.72 -3.91 -22.74
N THR A 279 4.01 -3.78 -22.51
CA THR A 279 4.54 -3.09 -21.32
C THR A 279 4.46 -1.58 -21.47
N VAL A 280 4.59 -1.07 -22.69
CA VAL A 280 4.27 0.32 -23.03
C VAL A 280 2.77 0.61 -22.86
N PHE A 281 1.90 -0.32 -23.24
CA PHE A 281 0.47 -0.19 -22.99
C PHE A 281 0.16 -0.15 -21.48
N LEU A 282 0.69 -1.10 -20.70
CA LEU A 282 0.52 -1.11 -19.24
C LEU A 282 1.02 0.19 -18.59
N TYR A 283 2.15 0.72 -19.05
CA TYR A 283 2.68 2.01 -18.58
C TYR A 283 1.72 3.16 -18.87
N ARG A 284 1.26 3.29 -20.12
CA ARG A 284 0.31 4.36 -20.51
C ARG A 284 -1.00 4.24 -19.73
N SER A 285 -1.53 3.03 -19.59
CA SER A 285 -2.76 2.76 -18.82
C SER A 285 -2.60 3.11 -17.35
N ALA A 286 -1.44 2.82 -16.74
CA ALA A 286 -1.15 3.21 -15.35
C ALA A 286 -1.07 4.73 -15.17
N VAL A 287 -0.44 5.45 -16.10
CA VAL A 287 -0.38 6.92 -16.07
C VAL A 287 -1.76 7.53 -16.24
N VAL A 288 -2.54 7.05 -17.22
CA VAL A 288 -3.91 7.52 -17.47
C VAL A 288 -4.80 7.24 -16.27
N TYR A 289 -4.75 6.04 -15.69
CA TYR A 289 -5.52 5.71 -14.49
C TYR A 289 -5.15 6.62 -13.33
N THR A 290 -3.85 6.79 -13.05
CA THR A 290 -3.39 7.64 -11.94
C THR A 290 -3.80 9.10 -12.13
N ALA A 291 -3.71 9.62 -13.37
CA ALA A 291 -4.16 10.97 -13.69
C ALA A 291 -5.69 11.09 -13.52
N ALA A 292 -6.46 10.11 -14.00
CA ALA A 292 -7.91 10.10 -13.86
C ALA A 292 -8.35 10.02 -12.39
N THR A 293 -7.73 9.15 -11.58
CA THR A 293 -8.01 9.06 -10.15
C THR A 293 -7.60 10.32 -9.41
N PHE A 294 -6.44 10.91 -9.71
CA PHE A 294 -6.04 12.18 -9.09
C PHE A 294 -7.00 13.31 -9.43
N ILE A 295 -7.44 13.39 -10.69
CA ILE A 295 -8.43 14.37 -11.13
C ILE A 295 -9.76 14.13 -10.40
N MET A 296 -10.24 12.89 -10.37
CA MET A 296 -11.48 12.52 -9.67
C MET A 296 -11.39 12.80 -8.17
N ASP A 297 -10.26 12.50 -7.52
CA ASP A 297 -10.04 12.78 -6.10
C ASP A 297 -9.97 14.28 -5.85
N CYS A 298 -9.31 15.08 -6.70
CA CYS A 298 -9.31 16.53 -6.60
C CYS A 298 -10.70 17.13 -6.81
N PHE A 299 -11.50 16.59 -7.74
CA PHE A 299 -12.88 17.00 -7.96
C PHE A 299 -13.78 16.58 -6.80
N ALA A 300 -13.66 15.34 -6.32
CA ALA A 300 -14.40 14.81 -5.19
C ALA A 300 -14.06 15.58 -3.91
N PHE A 301 -12.80 15.90 -3.68
CA PHE A 301 -12.34 16.72 -2.56
C PHE A 301 -12.89 18.16 -2.68
N LYS A 302 -12.82 18.78 -3.86
CA LYS A 302 -13.44 20.11 -4.08
C LYS A 302 -14.96 20.09 -3.94
N LEU A 303 -15.65 19.05 -4.39
CA LEU A 303 -17.13 18.97 -4.37
C LEU A 303 -17.68 18.52 -3.01
N MET A 304 -16.95 17.69 -2.25
CA MET A 304 -17.36 17.23 -0.92
C MET A 304 -16.86 18.12 0.22
N GLU A 305 -15.78 18.90 0.03
CA GLU A 305 -15.33 19.93 1.00
C GLU A 305 -15.74 21.36 0.62
N LEU A 306 -16.39 21.59 -0.53
CA LEU A 306 -17.22 22.78 -0.69
C LEU A 306 -18.37 22.61 0.32
N PRO A 307 -18.45 23.49 1.32
CA PRO A 307 -19.36 23.28 2.39
C PRO A 307 -20.78 23.30 1.81
N LEU A 308 -21.56 22.28 2.19
CA LEU A 308 -22.91 22.54 2.68
C LEU A 308 -22.78 23.56 3.85
N MET A 309 -22.45 24.81 3.50
CA MET A 309 -22.77 26.00 4.26
C MET A 309 -24.19 26.29 3.83
N GLY A 310 -25.09 25.66 4.56
CA GLY A 310 -26.53 25.69 4.49
C GLY A 310 -27.02 24.85 5.64
#